data_AF-A0A8E7NCB3-F1
#
_entry.id   AF-A0A8E7NCB3-F1
#
_cell.length_a   1.000
_cell.length_b   1.000
_cell.length_c   1.000
_cell.angle_alpha   90.00
_cell.angle_beta   90.00
_cell.angle_gamma   90.00
#
_symmetry.space_group_name_H-M   'P 1'
#
loop_
_entity.id
_entity.type
_entity.pdbx_description
1 polymer ?
#
loop_
_entity_poly.entity_id
_entity_poly.type
_entity_poly.pdbx_seq_one_letter_code
_entity_poly.pdbx_strand_id
1 'polypeptide(L)' 'MRYDDVKPCPFCGCPAVTVKAISGYFRVKCDGCESRSGYGGSQKEALVRWNKRATETTNGSYHV' A
#
# COMPACT_ATOMS: atom_id res chain seq x y z
N MET A 1 -8.62 -11.23 8.03
CA MET A 1 -7.19 -11.54 7.78
C MET A 1 -6.40 -10.26 7.99
N ARG A 2 -5.68 -10.16 9.12
CA ARG A 2 -4.65 -9.12 9.31
C ARG A 2 -3.43 -9.56 8.51
N TYR A 3 -2.82 -8.62 7.78
CA TYR A 3 -1.54 -8.86 7.14
C TYR A 3 -0.47 -8.20 8.02
N ASP A 4 0.16 -8.97 8.90
CA ASP A 4 1.18 -8.47 9.83
C ASP A 4 2.40 -7.86 9.12
N ASP A 5 2.70 -8.29 7.89
CA ASP A 5 3.79 -7.76 7.06
C ASP A 5 3.44 -6.51 6.24
N VAL A 6 2.25 -5.93 6.40
CA VAL A 6 1.82 -4.81 5.54
C VAL A 6 2.02 -3.47 6.24
N LYS A 7 2.78 -2.58 5.59
CA LYS A 7 3.07 -1.24 6.11
C LYS A 7 1.77 -0.46 6.35
N PRO A 8 1.68 0.38 7.39
CA PRO A 8 0.53 1.24 7.60
C PRO A 8 0.39 2.29 6.49
N CYS A 9 -0.79 2.92 6.42
CA CYS A 9 -1.06 3.96 5.45
C CYS A 9 -0.19 5.20 5.68
N PRO A 10 0.52 5.72 4.66
CA PRO A 10 1.36 6.91 4.82
C PRO A 10 0.56 8.21 4.91
N PHE A 11 -0.71 8.21 4.50
CA PHE A 11 -1.55 9.42 4.47
C PHE A 11 -2.22 9.68 5.83
N CYS A 12 -2.71 8.62 6.48
CA CYS A 12 -3.46 8.72 7.73
C CYS A 12 -2.83 7.94 8.90
N GLY A 13 -1.75 7.18 8.66
CA GLY A 13 -1.12 6.35 9.68
C GLY A 13 -1.87 5.06 10.03
N CYS A 14 -3.06 4.81 9.45
CA CYS A 14 -3.86 3.64 9.80
C CYS A 14 -3.19 2.33 9.35
N PRO A 15 -3.01 1.33 10.24
CA PRO A 15 -2.52 -0.01 9.86
C PRO A 15 -3.60 -0.85 9.17
N ALA A 16 -4.86 -0.39 9.20
CA ALA A 16 -5.98 -1.07 8.57
C ALA A 16 -5.97 -0.85 7.06
N VAL A 17 -5.64 -1.90 6.32
CA VAL A 17 -5.76 -1.94 4.86
C VAL A 17 -6.51 -3.20 4.42
N THR A 18 -7.24 -3.07 3.31
CA THR A 18 -8.05 -4.14 2.73
C THR A 18 -7.63 -4.38 1.30
N VAL A 19 -7.46 -5.65 0.93
CA VAL A 19 -7.22 -6.05 -0.46
C VAL A 19 -8.56 -6.30 -1.13
N LYS A 20 -8.88 -5.54 -2.19
CA LYS A 20 -10.07 -5.74 -3.03
C LYS A 20 -9.67 -6.33 -4.37
N ALA A 21 -10.39 -7.37 -4.79
CA ALA A 21 -10.33 -7.91 -6.14
C ALA A 21 -11.30 -7.17 -7.06
N ILE A 22 -10.85 -6.78 -8.26
CA ILE A 22 -11.61 -6.01 -9.25
C ILE A 22 -11.23 -6.55 -10.64
N SER A 23 -12.19 -7.16 -11.34
CA SER A 23 -12.04 -7.63 -12.72
C SER A 23 -10.75 -8.41 -12.99
N GLY A 24 -10.39 -9.36 -12.12
CA GLY A 24 -9.17 -10.17 -12.25
C GLY A 24 -7.90 -9.54 -11.69
N TYR A 25 -7.96 -8.30 -11.19
CA TYR A 25 -6.85 -7.61 -10.54
C TYR A 25 -7.08 -7.45 -9.05
N PHE A 26 -6.00 -7.24 -8.30
CA PHE A 26 -6.05 -6.98 -6.86
C PHE A 26 -5.48 -5.60 -6.57
N ARG A 27 -6.14 -4.85 -5.70
CA ARG A 27 -5.64 -3.58 -5.18
C ARG A 27 -5.79 -3.50 -3.67
N VAL A 28 -4.89 -2.79 -3.02
CA VAL A 28 -4.94 -2.52 -1.59
C VAL A 28 -5.53 -1.13 -1.37
N LYS A 29 -6.52 -1.03 -0.50
CA LYS A 29 -7.16 0.23 -0.06
C LYS A 29 -6.90 0.42 1.43
N CYS A 30 -6.57 1.63 1.86
CA CYS A 30 -6.65 1.96 3.27
C CYS A 30 -8.11 2.08 3.71
N ASP A 31 -8.43 1.56 4.89
CA ASP A 31 -9.80 1.64 5.43
C ASP A 31 -10.12 3.01 6.05
N GLY A 32 -9.08 3.76 6.48
CA GLY A 32 -9.25 5.08 7.09
C GLY A 32 -9.42 6.20 6.07
N CYS A 33 -8.43 6.42 5.19
CA CYS A 33 -8.41 7.54 4.24
C CYS A 33 -8.73 7.14 2.80
N GLU A 34 -9.09 5.86 2.58
CA GLU A 34 -9.41 5.33 1.26
C GLU A 34 -8.31 5.44 0.20
N SER A 35 -7.06 5.68 0.64
CA SER A 35 -5.90 5.70 -0.26
C SER A 35 -5.74 4.36 -0.94
N ARG A 36 -5.53 4.41 -2.25
CA ARG A 36 -5.49 3.24 -3.12
C ARG A 36 -4.08 2.96 -3.61
N SER A 37 -3.78 1.67 -3.75
CA SER A 37 -2.59 1.20 -4.44
C SER A 37 -2.77 1.07 -5.94
N GLY A 38 -1.64 0.93 -6.65
CA GLY A 38 -1.65 0.31 -7.97
C GLY A 38 -2.22 -1.12 -7.94
N TYR A 39 -2.74 -1.54 -9.08
CA TYR A 39 -3.25 -2.90 -9.30
C TYR A 39 -2.10 -3.91 -9.39
N GLY A 40 -2.32 -5.12 -8.89
CA GLY A 40 -1.44 -6.29 -9.04
C GLY A 40 -2.21 -7.48 -9.61
N GLY A 41 -1.51 -8.42 -10.23
CA GLY A 41 -2.11 -9.65 -10.76
C GLY A 41 -2.59 -10.60 -9.66
N SER A 42 -2.05 -10.45 -8.45
CA SER A 42 -2.37 -11.28 -7.29
C SER A 42 -2.48 -10.45 -6.00
N GLN A 43 -3.17 -10.96 -4.97
CA GLN A 43 -3.21 -10.31 -3.64
C GLN A 43 -1.80 -10.02 -3.10
N LYS A 44 -0.90 -11.00 -3.23
CA LYS A 44 0.50 -10.87 -2.78
C LYS A 44 1.24 -9.75 -3.53
N GLU A 45 1.10 -9.66 -4.85
CA GLU A 45 1.70 -8.57 -5.64
C GLU A 45 1.15 -7.20 -5.24
N ALA A 46 -0.15 -7.09 -5.00
CA ALA A 46 -0.78 -5.84 -4.56
C ALA A 46 -0.22 -5.38 -3.20
N LEU A 47 0.04 -6.33 -2.29
CA LEU A 47 0.66 -6.09 -0.98
C LEU A 47 2.16 -5.81 -1.06
N VAL A 48 2.91 -6.51 -1.91
CA VAL A 48 4.32 -6.22 -2.17
C VAL A 48 4.45 -4.81 -2.72
N ARG A 49 3.59 -4.43 -3.67
CA ARG A 49 3.49 -3.06 -4.17
C ARG A 49 3.02 -2.09 -3.07
N TRP A 50 2.33 -2.58 -2.04
CA TRP A 50 2.02 -1.81 -0.82
C TRP A 50 3.18 -1.52 0.08
N ASN A 51 4.02 -2.51 0.27
CA ASN A 51 5.18 -2.36 1.13
C ASN A 51 6.33 -1.64 0.41
N LYS A 52 6.41 -1.78 -0.92
CA LYS A 52 7.41 -1.12 -1.77
C LYS A 52 7.19 0.40 -1.90
N ARG A 53 6.03 0.94 -1.49
CA ARG A 53 5.73 2.39 -1.51
C ARG A 53 6.73 3.24 -0.72
N ALA A 54 7.57 2.64 0.12
CA ALA A 54 8.50 3.32 1.01
C ALA A 54 9.92 2.75 0.93
N THR A 55 10.42 2.52 -0.29
CA THR A 55 11.86 2.37 -0.57
C THR A 55 12.34 3.38 -1.61
N GLU A 56 11.69 4.54 -1.64
CA GLU A 56 12.33 5.78 -2.07
C GLU A 56 12.23 6.77 -0.89
N THR A 57 12.68 6.32 0.28
CA THR A 57 13.34 7.28 1.16
C THR A 57 14.68 7.56 0.49
N THR A 58 14.68 8.49 -0.47
CA THR A 58 15.88 9.28 -0.74
C THR A 58 16.12 10.08 0.54
N ASN A 59 16.83 9.48 1.49
CA ASN A 59 17.52 10.25 2.52
C ASN A 59 18.57 11.07 1.76
N GLY A 60 18.26 12.34 1.51
CA GLY A 60 19.20 13.25 0.84
C GLY A 60 18.49 14.43 0.19
N SER A 61 18.15 15.43 1.01
CA SER A 61 18.29 16.86 0.69
C SER A 61 18.26 17.26 -0.80
N TYR A 62 17.14 17.83 -1.24
CA TYR A 62 17.18 18.95 -2.18
C TYR A 62 16.52 20.14 -1.49
N HIS A 63 17.34 20.84 -0.71
CA HIS A 63 17.11 22.24 -0.38
C HIS A 63 17.21 23.03 -1.70
N VAL A 64 16.21 23.88 -1.92
CA VAL A 64 16.15 25.11 -2.76
C VAL A 64 16.95 25.12 -4.07
#